data_AF-A0A956JZF6-F1
#
_entry.id   AF-A0A956JZF6-F1
#
_cell.length_a   1.000
_cell.length_b   1.000
_cell.length_c   1.000
_cell.angle_alpha   90.00
_cell.angle_beta   90.00
_cell.angle_gamma   90.00
#
_symmetry.space_group_name_H-M   'P 1'
#
loop_
_entity.id
_entity.type
_entity.pdbx_description
1 polymer ?
#
loop_
_entity_poly.entity_id
_entity_poly.type
_entity_poly.pdbx_seq_one_letter_code
_entity_poly.pdbx_strand_id
1 'polypeptide(L)'
;TRATVTIRDAAGQVVKTIELGPQAGGQVPLWGDAGPGLPAGTYQLEIAAVAASGAAVTAAPVIHGAITSIGFGADGATLRVGGLVLNPADIASVS
;
A
#
# COMPACT_ATOMS: atom_id res chain seq x y z
N THR A 1 4.50 18.29 -4.66
CA THR A 1 4.19 17.68 -3.35
C THR A 1 5.36 16.82 -2.95
N ARG A 2 5.75 16.70 -1.68
CA ARG A 2 6.71 15.66 -1.25
C ARG A 2 5.96 14.56 -0.51
N ALA A 3 6.40 13.32 -0.66
CA ALA A 3 5.80 12.18 0.03
C ALA A 3 6.86 11.32 0.71
N THR A 4 6.55 10.89 1.92
CA THR A 4 7.35 9.96 2.72
C THR A 4 6.50 8.72 2.96
N VAL A 5 7.05 7.56 2.64
CA VAL A 5 6.42 6.26 2.88
C VAL A 5 7.15 5.56 4.01
N THR A 6 6.43 5.24 5.07
CA THR A 6 6.95 4.47 6.21
C THR A 6 6.37 3.08 6.17
N ILE A 7 7.24 2.07 6.25
CA ILE A 7 6.87 0.66 6.29
C ILE A 7 7.09 0.17 7.71
N ARG A 8 6.05 -0.40 8.30
CA ARG A 8 6.08 -0.98 9.66
C ARG A 8 5.81 -2.47 9.63
N ASP A 9 6.47 -3.20 10.50
CA ASP A 9 6.17 -4.62 10.73
C ASP A 9 4.91 -4.82 11.57
N ALA A 10 4.56 -6.08 11.85
CA ALA A 10 3.42 -6.45 12.67
C ALA A 10 3.54 -5.98 14.15
N ALA A 11 4.75 -5.69 14.63
CA ALA A 11 5.01 -5.12 15.95
C ALA A 11 4.94 -3.58 15.95
N GLY A 12 4.66 -2.95 14.80
CA GLY A 12 4.62 -1.50 14.63
C GLY A 12 5.99 -0.83 14.49
N GLN A 13 7.07 -1.61 14.45
CA GLN A 13 8.42 -1.09 14.28
C GLN A 13 8.63 -0.63 12.85
N VAL A 14 9.26 0.54 12.69
CA VAL A 14 9.63 1.04 11.37
C VAL A 14 10.77 0.19 10.83
N VAL A 15 10.51 -0.53 9.75
CA VAL A 15 11.50 -1.38 9.08
C VAL A 15 12.12 -0.71 7.85
N LYS A 16 11.43 0.28 7.28
CA LYS A 16 11.92 1.04 6.13
C LYS A 16 11.21 2.40 6.04
N THR A 17 11.95 3.43 5.64
CA THR A 17 11.40 4.73 5.26
C THR A 17 11.88 5.07 3.85
N ILE A 18 10.97 5.49 2.99
CA ILE A 18 11.24 5.85 1.59
C ILE A 18 10.81 7.30 1.40
N GLU A 19 11.80 8.15 1.08
CA GLU A 19 11.55 9.53 0.71
C GLU A 19 11.39 9.62 -0.81
N LEU A 20 10.18 9.93 -1.29
CA LEU A 20 9.89 10.03 -2.72
C LEU A 20 10.27 11.39 -3.31
N GLY A 21 10.67 12.35 -2.46
CA GLY A 21 10.97 13.70 -2.90
C GLY A 21 9.78 14.37 -3.59
N PRO A 22 10.01 15.38 -4.45
CA PRO A 22 8.96 16.06 -5.19
C PRO A 22 8.24 15.14 -6.19
N GLN A 23 6.94 14.99 -6.00
CA GLN A 23 5.99 14.29 -6.86
C GLN A 23 4.99 15.28 -7.46
N ALA A 24 4.64 15.03 -8.72
CA ALA A 24 3.47 15.64 -9.36
C ALA A 24 2.19 15.08 -8.71
N GLY A 25 1.08 15.83 -8.81
CA GLY A 25 -0.22 15.29 -8.40
C GLY A 25 -0.62 14.12 -9.30
N GLY A 26 -1.23 13.08 -8.72
CA GLY A 26 -1.67 11.89 -9.45
C GLY A 26 -1.15 10.60 -8.84
N GLN A 27 -1.21 9.51 -9.62
CA GLN A 27 -0.66 8.22 -9.21
C GLN A 27 0.87 8.26 -9.27
N VAL A 28 1.49 7.88 -8.15
CA VAL A 28 2.94 7.76 -8.03
C VAL A 28 3.26 6.27 -7.90
N PRO A 29 3.90 5.64 -8.90
CA PRO A 29 4.23 4.23 -8.82
C PRO A 29 5.34 4.01 -7.80
N LEU A 30 5.06 3.23 -6.76
CA LEU A 30 6.04 2.80 -5.78
C LEU A 30 6.39 1.34 -6.04
N TRP A 31 7.62 1.09 -6.50
CA TRP A 31 8.14 -0.25 -6.68
C TRP A 31 8.87 -0.60 -5.39
N GLY A 32 8.19 -1.32 -4.52
CA GLY A 32 8.75 -1.81 -3.28
C GLY A 32 9.21 -3.23 -3.48
N ASP A 33 10.45 -3.45 -3.91
CA ASP A 33 11.20 -4.45 -3.20
C ASP A 33 11.27 -3.94 -1.75
N ALA A 34 10.86 -4.78 -0.80
CA ALA A 34 10.90 -4.48 0.63
C ALA A 34 12.35 -4.13 1.11
N GLY A 35 13.31 -4.04 0.21
CA GLY A 35 14.74 -4.08 0.43
C GLY A 35 15.15 -5.54 0.54
N PRO A 36 16.38 -5.90 0.10
CA PRO A 36 16.94 -7.19 0.47
C PRO A 36 16.95 -7.28 2.00
N GLY A 37 16.32 -8.33 2.55
CA GLY A 37 16.40 -8.65 3.97
C GLY A 37 15.13 -8.49 4.81
N LEU A 38 14.01 -8.02 4.26
CA LEU A 38 12.73 -8.11 5.00
C LEU A 38 12.13 -9.51 4.87
N PRO A 39 11.82 -10.20 5.99
CA PRO A 39 11.14 -11.49 5.97
C PRO A 39 9.80 -11.40 5.24
N ALA A 40 9.38 -12.50 4.62
CA ALA A 40 8.02 -12.60 4.08
C ALA A 40 7.00 -12.41 5.22
N GLY A 41 6.06 -11.50 5.05
CA GLY A 41 5.09 -11.15 6.08
C GLY A 41 4.18 -10.00 5.67
N THR A 42 3.22 -9.68 6.53
CA THR A 42 2.35 -8.52 6.37
C THR A 42 3.02 -7.29 6.98
N TYR A 43 3.06 -6.22 6.20
CA TYR A 43 3.59 -4.93 6.61
C TYR A 43 2.53 -3.85 6.44
N GLN A 44 2.61 -2.81 7.25
CA GLN A 44 1.76 -1.63 7.14
C GLN A 44 2.50 -0.53 6.41
N LEU A 45 1.82 0.11 5.45
CA LEU A 45 2.33 1.27 4.74
C LEU A 45 1.62 2.53 5.25
N GLU A 46 2.41 3.49 5.69
CA GLU A 46 1.95 4.81 6.15
C GLU A 46 2.52 5.86 5.20
N ILE A 47 1.65 6.69 4.61
CA ILE A 47 2.04 7.71 3.63
C ILE A 47 1.74 9.09 4.18
N ALA A 48 2.78 9.91 4.33
CA ALA A 48 2.66 11.33 4.65
C ALA A 48 3.03 12.14 3.41
N ALA A 49 2.10 12.97 2.91
CA ALA A 49 2.34 13.85 1.78
C ALA A 49 2.10 15.32 2.13
N VAL A 50 2.94 16.20 1.59
CA VAL A 50 2.91 17.65 1.85
C VAL A 50 3.04 18.43 0.55
N ALA A 51 2.13 19.36 0.29
CA ALA A 51 2.15 20.24 -0.87
C ALA A 51 3.35 21.22 -0.82
N ALA A 52 3.66 21.88 -1.94
CA ALA A 52 4.70 22.91 -1.97
C ALA A 52 4.39 24.08 -1.02
N SER A 53 3.10 24.35 -0.79
CA SER A 53 2.61 25.34 0.18
C SER A 53 2.79 24.94 1.65
N GLY A 54 3.21 23.71 1.94
CA GLY A 54 3.30 23.17 3.30
C GLY A 54 2.03 22.52 3.82
N ALA A 55 0.92 22.55 3.05
CA ALA A 55 -0.33 21.90 3.44
C ALA A 55 -0.22 20.37 3.35
N ALA A 56 -0.82 19.65 4.31
CA ALA A 56 -0.93 18.19 4.24
C ALA A 56 -1.83 17.76 3.06
N VAL A 57 -1.46 16.66 2.42
CA VAL A 57 -2.19 16.08 1.30
C VAL A 57 -2.57 14.64 1.67
N THR A 58 -3.84 14.31 1.54
CA THR A 58 -4.31 12.92 1.71
C THR A 58 -3.80 12.08 0.54
N ALA A 59 -3.09 11.01 0.85
CA ALA A 59 -2.63 10.02 -0.11
C ALA A 59 -3.26 8.66 0.24
N ALA A 60 -3.80 7.97 -0.76
CA ALA A 60 -4.35 6.63 -0.60
C ALA A 60 -3.38 5.60 -1.22
N PRO A 61 -2.87 4.62 -0.46
CA PRO A 61 -2.05 3.56 -1.02
C PRO A 61 -2.88 2.64 -1.92
N VAL A 62 -2.31 2.25 -3.06
CA VAL A 62 -2.85 1.17 -3.91
C VAL A 62 -1.81 0.06 -3.94
N ILE A 63 -2.23 -1.15 -3.59
CA ILE A 63 -1.40 -2.35 -3.61
C ILE A 63 -1.69 -3.18 -4.85
N HIS A 64 -0.64 -3.61 -5.53
CA HIS A 64 -0.72 -4.56 -6.61
C HIS A 64 -0.34 -5.95 -6.09
N GLY A 65 -1.14 -6.95 -6.42
CA GLY A 65 -0.86 -8.34 -6.07
C GLY A 65 -1.75 -9.32 -6.83
N ALA A 66 -1.30 -10.57 -6.90
CA ALA A 66 -2.06 -11.63 -7.54
C ALA A 66 -3.16 -12.13 -6.59
N ILE A 67 -4.35 -12.35 -7.14
CA ILE A 67 -5.42 -13.06 -6.43
C ILE A 67 -5.01 -14.53 -6.32
N THR A 68 -4.88 -15.03 -5.09
CA THR A 68 -4.47 -16.41 -4.82
C THR A 68 -5.66 -17.34 -4.61
N SER A 69 -6.80 -16.81 -4.16
CA SER A 69 -8.04 -17.59 -4.04
C SER A 69 -9.28 -16.70 -3.98
N ILE A 70 -10.43 -17.33 -4.20
CA ILE A 70 -11.75 -16.72 -4.10
C ILE A 70 -12.59 -17.53 -3.11
N GLY A 71 -13.27 -16.86 -2.18
CA GLY A 71 -14.22 -17.48 -1.24
C GLY A 71 -15.64 -17.00 -1.51
N PHE A 72 -16.62 -17.89 -1.37
CA PHE A 72 -18.04 -17.56 -1.50
C PHE A 72 -18.75 -17.83 -0.16
N GLY A 73 -19.47 -16.83 0.34
CA GLY A 73 -20.24 -16.90 1.59
C GLY A 73 -21.59 -16.20 1.51
N ALA A 74 -22.29 -16.11 2.64
CA ALA A 74 -23.59 -15.46 2.71
C ALA A 74 -23.55 -13.98 2.29
N ASP A 75 -22.42 -13.31 2.54
CA ASP A 75 -22.20 -11.89 2.21
C ASP A 75 -21.60 -11.68 0.79
N GLY A 76 -21.52 -12.75 -0.01
CA GLY A 76 -21.01 -12.71 -1.38
C GLY A 76 -19.59 -13.23 -1.53
N ALA A 77 -18.91 -12.78 -2.59
CA ALA A 77 -17.56 -13.22 -2.94
C ALA A 77 -16.49 -12.39 -2.20
N THR A 78 -15.40 -13.04 -1.81
CA THR A 78 -14.21 -12.43 -1.22
C THR A 78 -12.97 -12.88 -1.98
N LEU A 79 -11.97 -12.00 -2.06
CA LEU A 79 -10.75 -12.23 -2.83
C LEU A 79 -9.56 -12.23 -1.87
N ARG A 80 -8.62 -13.17 -2.06
CA ARG A 80 -7.39 -13.19 -1.29
C ARG A 80 -6.21 -12.72 -2.12
N VAL A 81 -5.45 -11.77 -1.59
CA VAL A 81 -4.18 -11.30 -2.16
C VAL A 81 -3.11 -11.45 -1.08
N GLY A 82 -2.33 -12.52 -1.18
CA GLY A 82 -1.43 -12.94 -0.11
C GLY A 82 -2.18 -13.17 1.21
N GLY A 83 -1.81 -12.43 2.26
CA GLY A 83 -2.47 -12.47 3.58
C GLY A 83 -3.76 -11.64 3.68
N LEU A 84 -4.06 -10.79 2.69
CA LEU A 84 -5.23 -9.90 2.73
C LEU A 84 -6.49 -10.60 2.21
N VAL A 85 -7.63 -10.27 2.81
CA VAL A 85 -8.97 -10.59 2.32
C VAL A 85 -9.63 -9.28 1.90
N LEU A 86 -10.09 -9.22 0.65
CA LEU A 86 -10.61 -8.03 0.00
C LEU A 86 -12.04 -8.25 -0.47
N ASN A 87 -12.87 -7.21 -0.39
CA ASN A 87 -14.16 -7.17 -1.07
C ASN A 87 -13.91 -6.86 -2.56
N PRO A 88 -14.62 -7.51 -3.50
CA PRO A 88 -14.56 -7.15 -4.91
C PRO A 88 -14.79 -5.67 -5.21
N ALA A 89 -15.60 -4.97 -4.40
CA ALA A 89 -15.86 -3.54 -4.53
C ALA A 89 -14.65 -2.64 -4.22
N ASP A 90 -13.65 -3.16 -3.50
CA ASP A 90 -12.43 -2.41 -3.14
C ASP A 90 -11.33 -2.53 -4.20
N ILE A 91 -11.58 -3.25 -5.31
CA ILE A 91 -10.60 -3.37 -6.41
C ILE A 91 -10.58 -2.11 -7.25
N ALA A 92 -9.40 -1.49 -7.34
CA ALA A 92 -9.17 -0.34 -8.20
C ALA A 92 -9.09 -0.73 -9.70
N SER A 93 -8.44 -1.85 -10.04
CA SER A 93 -8.33 -2.35 -11.41
C SER A 93 -7.88 -3.81 -11.46
N VAL A 94 -8.11 -4.46 -12.62
CA VAL A 94 -7.58 -5.79 -12.97
C VAL A 94 -6.88 -5.66 -14.31
N SER A 95 -5.68 -6.24 -14.42
CA SER A 95 -4.81 -6.19 -15.61
C SER A 95 -4.39 -7.58 -16.04
#